data_AF-A0A0L6JXB6-F1
#
_entry.id   AF-A0A0L6JXB6-F1
#
_cell.length_a   1.000
_cell.length_b   1.000
_cell.length_c   1.000
_cell.angle_alpha   90.00
_cell.angle_beta   90.00
_cell.angle_gamma   90.00
#
_symmetry.space_group_name_H-M   'P 1'
#
loop_
_entity.id
_entity.type
_entity.pdbx_description
1 polymer ?
#
loop_
_entity_poly.entity_id
_entity_poly.type
_entity_poly.pdbx_seq_one_letter_code
_entity_poly.pdbx_strand_id
1 'polypeptide(L)'
;MSELIKFIENNDINGIDNIQKQLKSGSYAKDIFNDEDIPILIEHLESINDVRLWNSIWSVLLLVSKNDFLIKYCENALDKNRSIKKQDLLHKRLGYLLNCLFKYLPERREELLQDFLNSREITLKFTAAEELANTQLTNALITMIDIYESSICNYDHHDIVDAIDMWICYEGNKDILFELKKRMTASENEKLKAKYKYWFKNIKSNKNDLE
;
A
#
# COMPACT_ATOMS: atom_id res chain seq x y z
N MET A 1 -8.79 -8.70 27.99
CA MET A 1 -7.52 -8.46 27.27
C MET A 1 -7.40 -9.52 26.19
N SER A 2 -7.57 -9.08 24.95
CA SER A 2 -7.51 -9.93 23.75
C SER A 2 -6.20 -10.69 23.59
N GLU A 3 -6.23 -11.78 22.82
CA GLU A 3 -5.02 -12.52 22.44
C GLU A 3 -4.06 -11.65 21.62
N LEU A 4 -4.60 -10.75 20.79
CA LEU A 4 -3.80 -9.82 20.00
C LEU A 4 -2.92 -8.93 20.90
N ILE A 5 -3.48 -8.34 21.96
CA ILE A 5 -2.70 -7.51 22.91
C ILE A 5 -1.58 -8.35 23.53
N LYS A 6 -1.88 -9.58 23.98
CA LYS A 6 -0.86 -10.47 24.57
C LYS A 6 0.26 -10.78 23.58
N PHE A 7 -0.05 -11.01 22.30
CA PHE A 7 1.00 -11.26 21.30
C PHE A 7 1.83 -10.00 21.01
N ILE A 8 1.21 -8.83 21.01
CA ILE A 8 1.93 -7.55 20.86
C ILE A 8 2.90 -7.34 22.03
N GLU A 9 2.44 -7.48 23.27
CA GLU A 9 3.26 -7.31 24.48
C GLU A 9 4.45 -8.28 24.52
N ASN A 10 4.25 -9.51 24.02
CA ASN A 10 5.29 -10.54 23.96
C ASN A 10 6.15 -10.47 22.69
N ASN A 11 5.91 -9.52 21.78
CA ASN A 11 6.54 -9.46 20.44
C ASN A 11 6.40 -10.78 19.64
N ASP A 12 5.29 -11.50 19.81
CA ASP A 12 5.03 -12.78 19.15
C ASP A 12 4.42 -12.58 17.76
N ILE A 13 5.30 -12.39 16.77
CA ILE A 13 4.93 -12.23 15.36
C ILE A 13 4.18 -13.48 14.84
N ASN A 14 4.58 -14.69 15.27
CA ASN A 14 3.96 -15.93 14.80
C ASN A 14 2.50 -16.04 15.29
N GLY A 15 2.23 -15.61 16.52
CA GLY A 15 0.88 -15.49 17.06
C GLY A 15 0.00 -14.54 16.23
N ILE A 16 0.55 -13.39 15.86
CA ILE A 16 -0.17 -12.38 15.04
C ILE A 16 -0.42 -12.89 13.62
N ASP A 17 0.54 -13.55 12.99
CA ASP A 17 0.39 -14.14 11.66
C ASP A 17 -0.66 -15.27 11.67
N ASN A 18 -0.75 -16.02 12.77
CA ASN A 18 -1.80 -17.03 12.95
C ASN A 18 -3.19 -16.38 13.06
N ILE A 19 -3.34 -15.29 13.83
CA ILE A 19 -4.57 -14.49 13.86
C ILE A 19 -4.94 -14.04 12.43
N GLN A 20 -3.98 -13.51 11.69
CA GLN A 20 -4.23 -13.03 10.33
C GLN A 20 -4.75 -14.15 9.42
N LYS A 21 -4.18 -15.35 9.50
CA LYS A 21 -4.64 -16.53 8.74
C LYS A 21 -6.06 -16.94 9.14
N GLN A 22 -6.37 -16.96 10.43
CA GLN A 22 -7.70 -17.29 10.94
C GLN A 22 -8.76 -16.31 10.43
N LEU A 23 -8.47 -15.01 10.44
CA LEU A 23 -9.37 -13.97 9.92
C LEU A 23 -9.58 -14.14 8.41
N LYS A 24 -8.51 -14.40 7.64
CA LYS A 24 -8.61 -14.65 6.20
C LYS A 24 -9.41 -15.92 5.86
N SER A 25 -9.42 -16.92 6.74
CA SER A 25 -10.21 -18.14 6.56
C SER A 25 -11.66 -18.02 7.05
N GLY A 26 -12.11 -16.83 7.43
CA GLY A 26 -13.50 -16.55 7.80
C GLY A 26 -13.82 -16.64 9.29
N SER A 27 -12.81 -16.67 10.18
CA SER A 27 -13.04 -16.51 11.62
C SER A 27 -13.50 -15.08 11.92
N TYR A 28 -14.41 -14.89 12.88
CA TYR A 28 -14.91 -13.56 13.20
C TYR A 28 -13.88 -12.79 14.03
N ALA A 29 -13.55 -11.56 13.62
CA ALA A 29 -12.62 -10.70 14.35
C ALA A 29 -13.03 -10.43 15.80
N LYS A 30 -14.34 -10.43 16.07
CA LYS A 30 -14.92 -10.27 17.41
C LYS A 30 -14.55 -11.41 18.36
N ASP A 31 -14.14 -12.56 17.84
CA ASP A 31 -13.69 -13.68 18.66
C ASP A 31 -12.21 -13.51 19.09
N ILE A 32 -11.49 -12.57 18.46
CA ILE A 32 -10.05 -12.34 18.65
C ILE A 32 -9.79 -11.07 19.47
N PHE A 33 -10.52 -9.99 19.20
CA PHE A 33 -10.49 -8.77 20.01
C PHE A 33 -11.78 -7.96 19.88
N ASN A 34 -12.15 -7.26 20.95
CA ASN A 34 -13.35 -6.42 21.01
C ASN A 34 -13.01 -4.95 20.74
N ASP A 35 -14.04 -4.13 20.45
CA ASP A 35 -13.85 -2.69 20.25
C ASP A 35 -13.23 -1.98 21.46
N GLU A 36 -13.41 -2.53 22.67
CA GLU A 36 -12.79 -2.06 23.91
C GLU A 36 -11.27 -2.28 23.97
N ASP A 37 -10.74 -3.24 23.20
CA ASP A 37 -9.30 -3.52 23.14
C ASP A 37 -8.57 -2.55 22.19
N ILE A 38 -9.29 -1.85 21.30
CA ILE A 38 -8.68 -0.97 20.28
C ILE A 38 -7.93 0.23 20.88
N PRO A 39 -8.46 0.96 21.87
CA PRO A 39 -7.71 2.05 22.50
C PRO A 39 -6.39 1.58 23.10
N ILE A 40 -6.39 0.43 23.79
CA ILE A 40 -5.20 -0.18 24.39
C ILE A 40 -4.20 -0.57 23.29
N LEU A 41 -4.69 -1.18 22.22
CA LEU A 41 -3.85 -1.55 21.09
C LEU A 41 -3.18 -0.34 20.42
N ILE A 42 -3.90 0.78 20.28
CA ILE A 42 -3.37 2.03 19.74
C ILE A 42 -2.22 2.56 20.62
N GLU A 43 -2.33 2.50 21.94
CA GLU A 43 -1.23 2.89 22.84
C GLU A 43 0.03 2.05 22.60
N HIS A 44 -0.12 0.74 22.39
CA HIS A 44 1.01 -0.12 22.06
C HIS A 44 1.59 0.18 20.68
N LEU A 45 0.77 0.47 19.66
CA LEU A 45 1.24 0.76 18.30
C LEU A 45 2.33 1.84 18.28
N GLU A 46 2.16 2.93 19.03
CA GLU A 46 3.13 4.02 19.08
C GLU A 46 4.51 3.57 19.59
N SER A 47 4.55 2.56 20.47
CA SER A 47 5.78 2.04 21.08
C SER A 47 6.56 1.02 20.21
N ILE A 48 5.94 0.49 19.16
CA ILE A 48 6.53 -0.59 18.35
C ILE A 48 7.65 -0.03 17.47
N ASN A 49 8.87 -0.52 17.63
CA ASN A 49 9.99 -0.18 16.74
C ASN A 49 10.26 -1.27 15.68
N ASP A 50 9.80 -2.50 15.91
CA ASP A 50 9.95 -3.60 14.95
C ASP A 50 8.99 -3.42 13.77
N VAL A 51 9.56 -3.30 12.57
CA VAL A 51 8.83 -3.08 11.32
C VAL A 51 7.98 -4.29 10.93
N ARG A 52 8.47 -5.50 11.16
CA ARG A 52 7.73 -6.72 10.82
C ARG A 52 6.53 -6.87 11.73
N LEU A 53 6.73 -6.67 13.04
CA LEU A 53 5.65 -6.68 14.02
C LEU A 53 4.60 -5.62 13.68
N TRP A 54 5.04 -4.38 13.38
CA TRP A 54 4.15 -3.31 12.94
C TRP A 54 3.31 -3.72 11.73
N ASN A 55 3.95 -4.24 10.68
CA ASN A 55 3.26 -4.65 9.46
C ASN A 55 2.28 -5.82 9.71
N SER A 56 2.67 -6.82 10.51
CA SER A 56 1.80 -7.94 10.87
C SER A 56 0.55 -7.46 11.63
N ILE A 57 0.69 -6.55 12.61
CA ILE A 57 -0.45 -5.99 13.35
C ILE A 57 -1.38 -5.24 12.41
N TRP A 58 -0.85 -4.34 11.57
CA TRP A 58 -1.68 -3.59 10.62
C TRP A 58 -2.39 -4.48 9.61
N SER A 59 -1.76 -5.57 9.20
CA SER A 59 -2.39 -6.56 8.33
C SER A 59 -3.59 -7.27 8.97
N VAL A 60 -3.60 -7.38 10.31
CA VAL A 60 -4.74 -7.87 11.11
C VAL A 60 -5.79 -6.78 11.27
N LEU A 61 -5.39 -5.55 11.63
CA LEU A 61 -6.32 -4.43 11.83
C LEU A 61 -7.09 -4.06 10.56
N LEU A 62 -6.50 -4.23 9.38
CA LEU A 62 -7.21 -4.03 8.12
C LEU A 62 -8.30 -5.06 7.84
N LEU A 63 -8.32 -6.21 8.53
CA LEU A 63 -9.35 -7.24 8.35
C LEU A 63 -10.58 -7.02 9.23
N VAL A 64 -10.55 -6.07 10.16
CA VAL A 64 -11.62 -5.92 11.15
C VAL A 64 -12.78 -5.04 10.69
N SER A 65 -13.78 -4.87 11.54
CA SER A 65 -14.88 -3.93 11.31
C SER A 65 -14.43 -2.48 11.51
N LYS A 66 -15.23 -1.55 10.99
CA LYS A 66 -15.03 -0.11 11.19
C LYS A 66 -14.93 0.23 12.68
N ASN A 67 -13.91 1.00 13.06
CA ASN A 67 -13.70 1.48 14.42
C ASN A 67 -13.18 2.92 14.41
N ASP A 68 -13.87 3.82 15.08
CA ASP A 68 -13.60 5.26 15.02
C ASP A 68 -12.28 5.66 15.70
N PHE A 69 -11.84 4.93 16.74
CA PHE A 69 -10.54 5.17 17.37
C PHE A 69 -9.40 4.87 16.40
N LEU A 70 -9.51 3.77 15.64
CA LEU A 70 -8.52 3.39 14.64
C LEU A 70 -8.45 4.40 13.49
N ILE A 71 -9.60 4.89 13.02
CA ILE A 71 -9.67 5.93 11.98
C ILE A 71 -8.96 7.20 12.47
N LYS A 72 -9.33 7.68 13.66
CA LYS A 72 -8.75 8.89 14.26
C LYS A 72 -7.24 8.75 14.47
N TYR A 73 -6.77 7.56 14.83
CA TYR A 73 -5.34 7.27 14.92
C TYR A 73 -4.64 7.42 13.55
N CYS A 74 -5.21 6.84 12.49
CA CYS A 74 -4.67 6.91 11.14
C CYS A 74 -4.58 8.36 10.64
N GLU A 75 -5.63 9.15 10.81
CA GLU A 75 -5.65 10.57 10.44
C GLU A 75 -4.52 11.34 11.15
N ASN A 76 -4.46 11.24 12.47
CA ASN A 76 -3.44 11.93 13.26
C ASN A 76 -2.01 11.50 12.90
N ALA A 77 -1.79 10.21 12.67
CA ALA A 77 -0.47 9.68 12.34
C ALA A 77 -0.01 10.16 10.94
N LEU A 78 -0.91 10.20 9.96
CA LEU A 78 -0.62 10.69 8.63
C LEU A 78 -0.40 12.22 8.61
N ASP A 79 -1.19 12.98 9.37
CA ASP A 79 -1.01 14.43 9.50
C ASP A 79 0.32 14.80 10.17
N LYS A 80 0.69 14.07 11.24
CA LYS A 80 2.02 14.21 11.87
C LYS A 80 3.12 13.96 10.83
N ASN A 81 3.00 12.93 9.99
CA ASN A 81 4.00 12.65 8.95
C ASN A 81 4.13 13.79 7.92
N ARG A 82 3.02 14.41 7.51
CA ARG A 82 3.04 15.59 6.61
C ARG A 82 3.86 16.76 7.18
N SER A 83 3.92 16.89 8.51
CA SER A 83 4.64 17.96 9.19
C SER A 83 6.16 17.73 9.32
N ILE A 84 6.63 16.50 9.16
CA ILE A 84 8.05 16.16 9.32
C ILE A 84 8.80 16.50 8.02
N LYS A 85 9.70 17.49 8.09
CA LYS A 85 10.48 17.97 6.93
C LYS A 85 11.62 17.05 6.50
N LYS A 86 12.00 16.07 7.32
CA LYS A 86 13.04 15.08 7.01
C LYS A 86 12.38 13.76 6.65
N GLN A 87 12.93 13.08 5.63
CA GLN A 87 12.71 11.65 5.40
C GLN A 87 13.35 10.84 6.53
N ASP A 88 12.94 11.08 7.78
CA ASP A 88 13.32 10.20 8.86
C ASP A 88 12.60 8.89 8.59
N LEU A 89 13.43 7.92 8.20
CA LEU A 89 13.12 6.53 7.89
C LEU A 89 12.36 5.87 9.05
N LEU A 90 11.07 6.15 9.16
CA LEU A 90 10.18 5.16 9.73
C LEU A 90 9.97 4.13 8.63
N HIS A 91 10.80 3.08 8.66
CA HIS A 91 10.66 1.85 7.88
C HIS A 91 9.27 1.16 8.00
N LYS A 92 8.36 1.74 8.79
CA LYS A 92 6.96 1.36 8.89
C LYS A 92 6.23 1.75 7.60
N ARG A 93 5.58 0.78 6.96
CA ARG A 93 4.75 1.04 5.77
C ARG A 93 3.53 1.85 6.16
N LEU A 94 3.58 3.16 5.97
CA LEU A 94 2.46 4.06 6.29
C LEU A 94 1.25 3.83 5.39
N GLY A 95 1.45 3.15 4.25
CA GLY A 95 0.37 2.69 3.38
C GLY A 95 -0.74 1.91 4.10
N TYR A 96 -0.44 1.18 5.18
CA TYR A 96 -1.49 0.52 5.98
C TYR A 96 -2.49 1.50 6.60
N LEU A 97 -2.01 2.66 7.06
CA LEU A 97 -2.86 3.71 7.64
C LEU A 97 -3.78 4.29 6.56
N LEU A 98 -3.21 4.55 5.37
CA LEU A 98 -3.98 5.09 4.26
C LEU A 98 -5.02 4.09 3.73
N ASN A 99 -4.67 2.82 3.63
CA ASN A 99 -5.61 1.74 3.31
C ASN A 99 -6.76 1.66 4.32
N CYS A 100 -6.49 1.88 5.61
CA CYS A 100 -7.51 1.95 6.64
C CYS A 100 -8.50 3.10 6.39
N LEU A 101 -7.99 4.27 6.01
CA LEU A 101 -8.84 5.42 5.67
C LEU A 101 -9.68 5.17 4.40
N PHE A 102 -9.09 4.63 3.33
CA PHE A 102 -9.85 4.28 2.12
C PHE A 102 -10.95 3.26 2.40
N LYS A 103 -10.69 2.27 3.26
CA LYS A 103 -11.66 1.24 3.65
C LYS A 103 -12.84 1.84 4.43
N TYR A 104 -12.59 2.72 5.39
CA TYR A 104 -13.61 3.15 6.36
C TYR A 104 -14.19 4.55 6.16
N LEU A 105 -13.57 5.36 5.31
CA LEU A 105 -14.02 6.69 4.90
C LEU A 105 -14.11 6.80 3.35
N PRO A 106 -14.87 5.91 2.67
CA PRO A 106 -14.98 5.93 1.21
C PRO A 106 -15.52 7.27 0.66
N GLU A 107 -16.31 7.99 1.45
CA GLU A 107 -16.81 9.33 1.11
C GLU A 107 -15.70 10.38 0.96
N ARG A 108 -14.52 10.16 1.55
CA ARG A 108 -13.33 11.03 1.44
C ARG A 108 -12.29 10.50 0.45
N ARG A 109 -12.61 9.45 -0.31
CA ARG A 109 -11.65 8.80 -1.21
C ARG A 109 -10.98 9.77 -2.18
N GLU A 110 -11.74 10.67 -2.81
CA GLU A 110 -11.19 11.62 -3.78
C GLU A 110 -10.25 12.64 -3.12
N GLU A 111 -10.62 13.16 -1.94
CA GLU A 111 -9.77 14.05 -1.13
C GLU A 111 -8.45 13.36 -0.77
N LEU A 112 -8.53 12.13 -0.25
CA LEU A 112 -7.37 11.33 0.12
C LEU A 112 -6.47 11.02 -1.09
N LEU A 113 -7.04 10.70 -2.26
CA LEU A 113 -6.28 10.49 -3.49
C LEU A 113 -5.52 11.76 -3.91
N GLN A 114 -6.19 12.92 -3.93
CA GLN A 114 -5.57 14.19 -4.30
C GLN A 114 -4.40 14.56 -3.39
N ASP A 115 -4.58 14.32 -2.10
CA ASP A 115 -3.56 14.57 -1.08
C ASP A 115 -2.34 13.65 -1.23
N PHE A 116 -2.56 12.34 -1.36
CA PHE A 116 -1.48 11.35 -1.23
C PHE A 116 -0.82 10.96 -2.57
N LEU A 117 -1.47 11.16 -3.72
CA LEU A 117 -0.79 11.01 -5.03
C LEU A 117 0.36 12.01 -5.22
N ASN A 118 0.35 13.12 -4.47
CA ASN A 118 1.41 14.12 -4.46
C ASN A 118 2.33 14.01 -3.24
N SER A 119 2.23 12.94 -2.46
CA SER A 119 3.08 12.71 -1.29
C SER A 119 4.55 12.59 -1.70
N ARG A 120 5.43 13.11 -0.83
CA ARG A 120 6.88 12.90 -0.93
C ARG A 120 7.31 11.52 -0.41
N GLU A 121 6.46 10.89 0.37
CA GLU A 121 6.67 9.56 0.92
C GLU A 121 6.20 8.53 -0.12
N ILE A 122 7.14 7.68 -0.57
CA ILE A 122 6.95 6.76 -1.69
C ILE A 122 5.87 5.73 -1.38
N THR A 123 5.83 5.20 -0.15
CA THR A 123 4.84 4.16 0.21
C THR A 123 3.43 4.70 0.19
N LEU A 124 3.19 5.91 0.72
CA LEU A 124 1.89 6.59 0.68
C LEU A 124 1.48 6.94 -0.74
N LYS A 125 2.42 7.45 -1.55
CA LYS A 125 2.15 7.76 -2.95
C LYS A 125 1.78 6.50 -3.74
N PHE A 126 2.47 5.40 -3.48
CA PHE A 126 2.21 4.11 -4.10
C PHE A 126 0.86 3.54 -3.67
N THR A 127 0.54 3.55 -2.37
CA THR A 127 -0.77 3.11 -1.87
C THR A 127 -1.92 3.94 -2.46
N ALA A 128 -1.76 5.25 -2.63
CA ALA A 128 -2.76 6.07 -3.31
C ALA A 128 -2.91 5.70 -4.80
N ALA A 129 -1.82 5.35 -5.48
CA ALA A 129 -1.87 4.87 -6.85
C ALA A 129 -2.56 3.51 -6.97
N GLU A 130 -2.33 2.60 -6.02
CA GLU A 130 -3.05 1.32 -5.94
C GLU A 130 -4.55 1.53 -5.76
N GLU A 131 -4.96 2.43 -4.87
CA GLU A 131 -6.37 2.76 -4.70
C GLU A 131 -6.97 3.41 -5.95
N LEU A 132 -6.23 4.28 -6.65
CA LEU A 132 -6.67 4.89 -7.90
C LEU A 132 -6.98 3.84 -8.98
N ALA A 133 -6.28 2.71 -8.96
CA ALA A 133 -6.46 1.63 -9.94
C ALA A 133 -7.88 1.07 -9.94
N ASN A 134 -8.58 1.12 -8.81
CA ASN A 134 -9.98 0.70 -8.68
C ASN A 134 -10.96 1.51 -9.56
N THR A 135 -10.57 2.71 -10.01
CA THR A 135 -11.45 3.60 -10.79
C THR A 135 -10.82 4.16 -12.07
N GLN A 136 -9.51 4.38 -12.08
CA GLN A 136 -8.78 5.02 -13.18
C GLN A 136 -7.45 4.30 -13.43
N LEU A 137 -7.54 3.02 -13.81
CA LEU A 137 -6.39 2.14 -13.96
C LEU A 137 -5.26 2.71 -14.82
N THR A 138 -5.56 3.36 -15.94
CA THR A 138 -4.53 3.95 -16.82
C THR A 138 -3.71 5.00 -16.09
N ASN A 139 -4.39 5.92 -15.39
CA ASN A 139 -3.75 6.99 -14.63
C ASN A 139 -2.96 6.41 -13.44
N ALA A 140 -3.53 5.41 -12.77
CA ALA A 140 -2.86 4.68 -11.70
C ALA A 140 -1.56 4.03 -12.18
N LEU A 141 -1.58 3.30 -13.29
CA LEU A 141 -0.40 2.62 -13.83
C LEU A 141 0.68 3.61 -14.27
N ILE A 142 0.31 4.71 -14.93
CA ILE A 142 1.26 5.77 -15.27
C ILE A 142 1.91 6.33 -14.00
N THR A 143 1.11 6.57 -12.96
CA THR A 143 1.61 7.04 -11.67
C THR A 143 2.53 6.02 -11.00
N MET A 144 2.20 4.72 -11.01
CA MET A 144 3.08 3.68 -10.46
C MET A 144 4.42 3.62 -11.19
N ILE A 145 4.41 3.78 -12.52
CA ILE A 145 5.65 3.87 -13.32
C ILE A 145 6.46 5.12 -12.93
N ASP A 146 5.82 6.28 -12.73
CA ASP A 146 6.49 7.49 -12.23
C ASP A 146 7.15 7.26 -10.87
N ILE A 147 6.46 6.55 -9.98
CA ILE A 147 6.99 6.20 -8.65
C ILE A 147 8.21 5.28 -8.82
N TYR A 148 8.11 4.23 -9.64
CA TYR A 148 9.22 3.32 -9.91
C TYR A 148 10.46 4.04 -10.44
N GLU A 149 10.28 4.96 -11.39
CA GLU A 149 11.37 5.77 -11.94
C GLU A 149 12.08 6.59 -10.86
N SER A 150 11.31 7.19 -9.95
CA SER A 150 11.85 7.98 -8.85
C SER A 150 12.53 7.13 -7.77
N SER A 151 12.18 5.84 -7.67
CA SER A 151 12.60 4.96 -6.57
C SER A 151 13.67 3.93 -6.96
N ILE A 152 13.93 3.72 -8.25
CA ILE A 152 14.75 2.61 -8.78
C ILE A 152 16.17 2.53 -8.16
N CYS A 153 16.75 3.65 -7.76
CA CYS A 153 18.11 3.70 -7.20
C CYS A 153 18.17 3.68 -5.66
N ASN A 154 17.06 3.94 -4.97
CA ASN A 154 17.07 4.33 -3.56
C ASN A 154 16.14 3.48 -2.68
N TYR A 155 15.28 2.63 -3.28
CA TYR A 155 14.25 1.90 -2.55
C TYR A 155 14.14 0.46 -3.04
N ASP A 156 13.75 -0.43 -2.13
CA ASP A 156 13.31 -1.77 -2.48
C ASP A 156 11.98 -1.66 -3.26
N HIS A 157 12.11 -1.69 -4.58
CA HIS A 157 11.03 -1.42 -5.53
C HIS A 157 10.30 -2.68 -6.00
N HIS A 158 10.55 -3.83 -5.36
CA HIS A 158 9.94 -5.10 -5.76
C HIS A 158 8.41 -5.02 -5.75
N ASP A 159 7.80 -4.50 -4.68
CA ASP A 159 6.34 -4.36 -4.59
C ASP A 159 5.75 -3.49 -5.70
N ILE A 160 6.44 -2.40 -6.07
CA ILE A 160 5.98 -1.48 -7.12
C ILE A 160 6.03 -2.20 -8.47
N VAL A 161 7.13 -2.91 -8.75
CA VAL A 161 7.31 -3.65 -10.00
C VAL A 161 6.30 -4.80 -10.09
N ASP A 162 6.09 -5.54 -9.01
CA ASP A 162 5.15 -6.67 -8.97
C ASP A 162 3.71 -6.18 -9.21
N ALA A 163 3.33 -5.06 -8.61
CA ALA A 163 2.02 -4.46 -8.86
C ALA A 163 1.87 -4.00 -10.32
N ILE A 164 2.88 -3.33 -10.89
CA ILE A 164 2.85 -2.93 -12.31
C ILE A 164 2.77 -4.18 -13.20
N ASP A 165 3.60 -5.19 -12.95
CA ASP A 165 3.64 -6.45 -13.70
C ASP A 165 2.27 -7.11 -13.69
N MET A 166 1.62 -7.20 -12.52
CA MET A 166 0.27 -7.74 -12.37
C MET A 166 -0.73 -6.98 -13.24
N TRP A 167 -0.86 -5.66 -13.04
CA TRP A 167 -1.88 -4.85 -13.72
C TRP A 167 -1.66 -4.76 -15.23
N ILE A 168 -0.41 -4.69 -15.67
CA ILE A 168 -0.06 -4.69 -17.09
C ILE A 168 -0.45 -6.00 -17.76
N CYS A 169 -0.29 -7.14 -17.06
CA CYS A 169 -0.72 -8.43 -17.58
C CYS A 169 -2.24 -8.49 -17.75
N TYR A 170 -3.01 -7.99 -16.79
CA TYR A 170 -4.47 -8.13 -16.85
C TYR A 170 -5.16 -7.09 -17.76
N GLU A 171 -4.71 -5.84 -17.72
CA GLU A 171 -5.54 -4.71 -18.17
C GLU A 171 -4.74 -3.64 -18.95
N GLY A 172 -3.54 -4.01 -19.45
CA GLY A 172 -2.72 -3.14 -20.27
C GLY A 172 -3.44 -2.65 -21.54
N ASN A 173 -3.40 -1.34 -21.80
CA ASN A 173 -4.14 -0.73 -22.91
C ASN A 173 -3.26 0.12 -23.85
N LYS A 174 -3.89 0.73 -24.87
CA LYS A 174 -3.19 1.50 -25.91
C LYS A 174 -2.53 2.78 -25.38
N ASP A 175 -3.08 3.38 -24.33
CA ASP A 175 -2.58 4.64 -23.78
C ASP A 175 -1.32 4.36 -22.94
N ILE A 176 -1.30 3.24 -22.20
CA ILE A 176 -0.11 2.75 -21.50
C ILE A 176 0.99 2.40 -22.50
N LEU A 177 0.67 1.72 -23.61
CA LEU A 177 1.64 1.44 -24.68
C LEU A 177 2.25 2.72 -25.25
N PHE A 178 1.43 3.75 -25.47
CA PHE A 178 1.89 5.05 -25.95
C PHE A 178 2.86 5.68 -24.97
N GLU A 179 2.51 5.70 -23.68
CA GLU A 179 3.35 6.30 -22.63
C GLU A 179 4.67 5.54 -22.45
N LEU A 180 4.65 4.20 -22.44
CA LEU A 180 5.87 3.37 -22.41
C LEU A 180 6.77 3.65 -23.62
N LYS A 181 6.19 3.82 -24.82
CA LYS A 181 6.97 4.14 -26.04
C LYS A 181 7.67 5.49 -25.92
N LYS A 182 6.95 6.51 -25.43
CA LYS A 182 7.52 7.83 -25.18
C LYS A 182 8.68 7.77 -24.18
N ARG A 183 8.50 7.05 -23.06
CA ARG A 183 9.53 6.90 -22.01
C ARG A 183 10.75 6.12 -22.47
N MET A 184 10.58 5.07 -23.28
CA MET A 184 11.70 4.33 -23.89
C MET A 184 12.59 5.22 -24.75
N THR A 185 12.00 6.16 -25.50
CA THR A 185 12.75 7.09 -26.36
C THR A 185 13.43 8.19 -25.55
N ALA A 186 12.79 8.69 -24.49
CA ALA A 186 13.27 9.81 -23.71
C ALA A 186 14.29 9.44 -22.62
N SER A 187 14.22 8.21 -22.08
CA SER A 187 15.10 7.78 -20.99
C SER A 187 16.52 7.52 -21.50
N GLU A 188 17.53 7.88 -20.71
CA GLU A 188 18.93 7.47 -20.94
C GLU A 188 19.32 6.25 -20.08
N ASN A 189 18.45 5.86 -19.13
CA ASN A 189 18.73 4.78 -18.19
C ASN A 189 18.38 3.41 -18.77
N GLU A 190 19.39 2.59 -19.03
CA GLU A 190 19.21 1.27 -19.64
C GLU A 190 18.39 0.28 -18.79
N LYS A 191 18.42 0.39 -17.45
CA LYS A 191 17.58 -0.44 -16.58
C LYS A 191 16.10 -0.10 -16.76
N LEU A 192 15.77 1.19 -16.80
CA LEU A 192 14.41 1.66 -17.04
C LEU A 192 13.93 1.27 -18.44
N LYS A 193 14.76 1.49 -19.47
CA LYS A 193 14.43 1.05 -20.85
C LYS A 193 14.14 -0.45 -20.92
N ALA A 194 14.92 -1.28 -20.25
CA ALA A 194 14.70 -2.73 -20.23
C ALA A 194 13.33 -3.07 -19.62
N LYS A 195 12.94 -2.43 -18.51
CA LYS A 195 11.63 -2.61 -17.89
C LYS A 195 10.48 -2.11 -18.76
N TYR A 196 10.59 -0.93 -19.37
CA TYR A 196 9.55 -0.45 -20.29
C TYR A 196 9.38 -1.38 -21.50
N LYS A 197 10.47 -1.90 -22.06
CA LYS A 197 10.42 -2.86 -23.18
C LYS A 197 9.73 -4.16 -22.76
N TYR A 198 10.03 -4.65 -21.56
CA TYR A 198 9.38 -5.83 -20.99
C TYR A 198 7.87 -5.62 -20.86
N TRP A 199 7.45 -4.55 -20.19
CA TRP A 199 6.04 -4.19 -20.05
C TRP A 199 5.33 -3.99 -21.38
N PHE A 200 5.96 -3.27 -22.31
CA PHE A 200 5.41 -3.02 -23.65
C PHE A 200 5.17 -4.32 -24.41
N LYS A 201 6.10 -5.29 -24.31
CA LYS A 201 5.95 -6.60 -24.93
C LYS A 201 4.78 -7.38 -24.32
N ASN A 202 4.66 -7.41 -23.00
CA ASN A 202 3.59 -8.13 -22.31
C ASN A 202 2.20 -7.63 -22.72
N ILE A 203 2.00 -6.30 -22.77
CA ILE A 203 0.71 -5.74 -23.22
C ILE A 203 0.38 -6.15 -24.66
N LYS A 204 1.37 -6.16 -25.56
CA LYS A 204 1.16 -6.56 -26.95
C LYS A 204 0.85 -8.04 -27.10
N SER A 205 1.56 -8.90 -26.38
CA SER A 205 1.34 -10.35 -26.41
C SER A 205 -0.09 -10.70 -25.98
N ASN A 206 -0.59 -10.07 -24.91
CA ASN A 206 -1.94 -10.36 -24.40
C ASN A 206 -3.08 -9.92 -25.33
N LYS A 207 -2.82 -9.02 -26.28
CA LYS A 207 -3.82 -8.59 -27.28
C LYS A 207 -3.85 -9.46 -28.52
N ASN A 208 -2.74 -10.13 -28.84
CA ASN A 208 -2.69 -11.07 -29.98
C ASN A 208 -3.36 -12.41 -29.66
N ASP A 209 -3.60 -12.73 -28.38
CA ASP A 209 -4.29 -13.94 -27.95
C ASP A 209 -5.83 -13.78 -27.92
N LEU A 210 -6.36 -12.65 -28.43
CA LEU A 210 -7.79 -12.30 -28.47
C LEU A 210 -8.31 -11.99 -29.89
N GLU A 211 -7.48 -12.18 -30.92
CA GLU A 211 -7.86 -12.11 -32.36
C GLU A 211 -7.86 -13.51 -32.98
#